data_AF-A0A4Z0KAZ7-F1
#
_entry.id   AF-A0A4Z0KAZ7-F1
#
_cell.length_a   1.000
_cell.length_b   1.000
_cell.length_c   1.000
_cell.angle_alpha   90.00
_cell.angle_beta   90.00
_cell.angle_gamma   90.00
#
_symmetry.space_group_name_H-M   'P 1'
#
loop_
_entity.id
_entity.type
_entity.pdbx_description
1 polymer ?
#
loop_
_entity_poly.entity_id
_entity_poly.type
_entity_poly.pdbx_seq_one_letter_code
_entity_poly.pdbx_strand_id
1 'polypeptide(L)'
;MNTIREEGNLPDPAIQPLVHPLDLPAARRSFAASWWLDQLASPTMFLALASMLWAISNNYITPILVSLVVTVCAAFASRYQSGEAWSHIPRKRHDHQRHVPLWWSVAQAAISTLALYVGLILLLGWIIARDFPPGVAAFSVGMGIGIVLIMSTTPLWNLGAPRHLRSEARAWSPQYISLALTAAAVVFSSVTLAGAADAESWQLIDIATGTAVILAVQCLWLLIHVVTSRSSSGPRT
;
A
#
# COMPACT_ATOMS: atom_id res chain seq x y z
N MET A 1 35.62 8.76 -19.91
CA MET A 1 34.27 8.21 -19.72
C MET A 1 34.37 6.70 -19.73
N ASN A 2 34.36 6.05 -18.57
CA ASN A 2 34.27 4.60 -18.50
C ASN A 2 32.81 4.21 -18.71
N THR A 3 32.48 3.77 -19.92
CA THR A 3 31.24 3.05 -20.19
C THR A 3 31.34 1.73 -19.44
N ILE A 4 30.60 1.58 -18.34
CA ILE A 4 30.44 0.30 -17.66
C ILE A 4 29.71 -0.61 -18.67
N ARG A 5 30.47 -1.42 -19.41
CA ARG A 5 29.93 -2.53 -20.18
C ARG A 5 29.56 -3.60 -19.16
N GLU A 6 28.28 -3.66 -18.81
CA GLU A 6 27.72 -4.86 -18.21
C GLU A 6 27.69 -5.96 -19.29
N GLU A 7 28.85 -6.57 -19.56
CA GLU A 7 28.96 -7.87 -20.25
C GLU A 7 28.51 -8.99 -19.29
N GLY A 8 27.31 -8.83 -18.72
CA GLY A 8 26.56 -9.95 -18.18
C GLY A 8 25.97 -10.69 -19.37
N ASN A 9 26.28 -11.97 -19.50
CA ASN A 9 25.74 -12.88 -20.52
C ASN A 9 24.22 -13.02 -20.35
N LEU A 10 23.48 -11.97 -20.73
CA LEU A 10 22.04 -11.94 -20.85
C LEU A 10 21.72 -12.81 -22.07
N PRO A 11 20.89 -13.86 -21.92
CA PRO A 11 20.49 -14.68 -23.05
C PRO A 11 19.94 -13.78 -24.16
N ASP A 12 20.37 -14.00 -25.40
CA ASP A 12 19.83 -13.28 -26.54
C ASP A 12 18.29 -13.37 -26.51
N PRO A 13 17.55 -12.25 -26.42
CA PRO A 13 16.09 -12.27 -26.31
C PRO A 13 15.43 -12.93 -27.53
N ALA A 14 16.12 -13.03 -28.67
CA ALA A 14 15.66 -13.78 -29.83
C ALA A 14 15.70 -15.31 -29.64
N ILE A 15 16.55 -15.80 -28.72
CA ILE A 15 16.77 -17.23 -28.46
C ILE A 15 16.11 -17.65 -27.14
N GLN A 16 16.11 -16.79 -26.12
CA GLN A 16 15.51 -17.05 -24.81
C GLN A 16 14.82 -15.79 -24.28
N PRO A 17 13.50 -15.63 -24.51
CA PRO A 17 12.78 -14.44 -24.05
C PRO A 17 12.76 -14.37 -22.52
N LEU A 18 12.74 -13.14 -22.00
CA LEU A 18 12.42 -12.87 -20.61
C LEU A 18 10.98 -13.29 -20.34
N VAL A 19 10.73 -13.88 -19.17
CA VAL A 19 9.43 -14.48 -18.82
C VAL A 19 8.97 -13.88 -17.49
N HIS A 20 7.67 -13.59 -17.41
CA HIS A 20 7.01 -13.16 -16.19
C HIS A 20 6.18 -14.31 -15.59
N PRO A 21 5.99 -14.38 -14.26
CA PRO A 21 5.21 -15.44 -13.61
C PRO A 21 3.77 -15.58 -14.13
N LEU A 22 3.22 -14.50 -14.68
CA LEU A 22 1.89 -14.50 -15.32
C LEU A 22 1.84 -15.33 -16.60
N ASP A 23 2.97 -15.57 -17.28
CA ASP A 23 2.98 -16.30 -18.54
C ASP A 23 2.98 -17.81 -18.31
N LEU A 24 3.51 -18.26 -17.16
CA LEU A 24 3.64 -19.68 -16.82
C LEU A 24 2.46 -20.17 -15.96
N PRO A 25 1.71 -21.21 -16.39
CA PRO A 25 0.55 -21.69 -15.64
C PRO A 25 0.89 -22.16 -14.22
N ALA A 26 2.07 -22.74 -14.02
CA ALA A 26 2.54 -23.20 -12.70
C ALA A 26 2.80 -22.03 -11.72
N ALA A 27 3.25 -20.87 -12.21
CA ALA A 27 3.61 -19.72 -11.39
C ALA A 27 2.47 -18.70 -11.20
N ARG A 28 1.41 -18.77 -12.03
CA ARG A 28 0.28 -17.85 -11.98
C ARG A 28 -0.42 -17.82 -10.63
N ARG A 29 -0.62 -18.98 -10.00
CA ARG A 29 -1.41 -19.09 -8.76
C ARG A 29 -0.67 -18.46 -7.58
N SER A 30 0.61 -18.76 -7.41
CA SER A 30 1.45 -18.15 -6.37
C SER A 30 1.61 -16.64 -6.61
N PHE A 31 1.77 -16.22 -7.87
CA PHE A 31 1.80 -14.79 -8.20
C PHE A 31 0.49 -14.08 -7.85
N ALA A 32 -0.66 -14.65 -8.22
CA ALA A 32 -1.97 -14.09 -7.89
C ALA A 32 -2.22 -14.04 -6.37
N ALA A 33 -1.81 -15.08 -5.63
CA ALA A 33 -1.88 -15.08 -4.18
C ALA A 33 -1.00 -13.98 -3.57
N SER A 34 0.23 -13.82 -4.08
CA SER A 34 1.13 -12.75 -3.64
C SER A 34 0.52 -11.36 -3.85
N TRP A 35 -0.15 -11.15 -4.98
CA TRP A 35 -0.80 -9.88 -5.31
C TRP A 35 -1.98 -9.58 -4.37
N TRP A 36 -2.83 -10.56 -4.08
CA TRP A 36 -3.93 -10.40 -3.12
C TRP A 36 -3.44 -10.13 -1.69
N LEU A 37 -2.37 -10.80 -1.28
CA LEU A 37 -1.77 -10.61 0.04
C LEU A 37 -1.05 -9.26 0.15
N ASP A 38 -0.44 -8.77 -0.94
CA ASP A 38 0.15 -7.44 -0.99
C ASP A 38 -0.93 -6.36 -0.85
N GLN A 39 -2.10 -6.59 -1.43
CA GLN A 39 -3.25 -5.71 -1.25
C GLN A 39 -3.70 -5.65 0.21
N LEU A 40 -3.80 -6.79 0.90
CA LEU A 40 -4.14 -6.86 2.33
C LEU A 40 -3.07 -6.22 3.23
N ALA A 41 -1.81 -6.25 2.81
CA ALA A 41 -0.70 -5.62 3.52
C ALA A 41 -0.67 -4.09 3.38
N SER A 42 -1.50 -3.51 2.50
CA SER A 42 -1.47 -2.07 2.24
C SER A 42 -1.92 -1.24 3.47
N PRO A 43 -1.36 -0.03 3.67
CA PRO A 43 -1.76 0.87 4.75
C PRO A 43 -3.25 1.24 4.71
N THR A 44 -3.82 1.29 3.50
CA THR A 44 -5.25 1.55 3.29
C THR A 44 -6.11 0.43 3.87
N MET A 45 -5.72 -0.83 3.66
CA MET A 45 -6.39 -1.98 4.25
C MET A 45 -6.20 -2.03 5.77
N PHE A 46 -5.03 -1.63 6.28
CA PHE A 46 -4.81 -1.46 7.72
C PHE A 46 -5.85 -0.51 8.33
N LEU A 47 -6.03 0.69 7.75
CA LEU A 47 -7.01 1.64 8.26
C LEU A 47 -8.43 1.09 8.18
N ALA A 48 -8.80 0.46 7.06
CA ALA A 48 -10.13 -0.12 6.89
C ALA A 48 -10.43 -1.21 7.93
N LEU A 49 -9.47 -2.11 8.17
CA LEU A 49 -9.57 -3.15 9.21
C LEU A 49 -9.62 -2.54 10.61
N ALA A 50 -8.79 -1.53 10.88
CA ALA A 50 -8.77 -0.86 12.17
C ALA A 50 -10.13 -0.22 12.46
N SER A 51 -10.69 0.55 11.52
CA SER A 51 -12.01 1.16 11.65
C SER A 51 -13.11 0.12 11.87
N MET A 52 -13.09 -0.98 11.12
CA MET A 52 -14.07 -2.05 11.24
C MET A 52 -13.99 -2.75 12.62
N LEU A 53 -12.79 -3.13 13.05
CA LEU A 53 -12.58 -3.79 14.34
C LEU A 53 -12.83 -2.85 15.52
N TRP A 54 -12.67 -1.55 15.31
CA TRP A 54 -13.02 -0.54 16.30
C TRP A 54 -14.52 -0.50 16.54
N ALA A 55 -15.30 -0.45 15.45
CA ALA A 55 -16.75 -0.45 15.52
C ALA A 55 -17.32 -1.68 16.25
N ILE A 56 -16.64 -2.83 16.12
CA ILE A 56 -17.05 -4.10 16.73
C ILE A 56 -16.58 -4.21 18.19
N SER A 57 -15.32 -3.91 18.48
CA SER A 57 -14.70 -4.30 19.76
C SER A 57 -14.82 -3.27 20.88
N ASN A 58 -15.09 -1.99 20.55
CA ASN A 58 -15.17 -0.89 21.52
C ASN A 58 -13.95 -0.80 22.48
N ASN A 59 -12.76 -1.22 22.03
CA ASN A 59 -11.50 -1.19 22.76
C ASN A 59 -10.40 -0.64 21.85
N TYR A 60 -9.44 0.11 22.41
CA TYR A 60 -8.29 0.69 21.73
C TYR A 60 -7.28 -0.35 21.22
N ILE A 61 -7.11 -1.46 21.93
CA ILE A 61 -6.02 -2.42 21.66
C ILE A 61 -6.33 -3.28 20.43
N THR A 62 -7.52 -3.86 20.38
CA THR A 62 -7.94 -4.79 19.33
C THR A 62 -7.79 -4.24 17.90
N PRO A 63 -8.32 -3.05 17.55
CA PRO A 63 -8.27 -2.54 16.18
C PRO A 63 -6.85 -2.17 15.72
N ILE A 64 -5.96 -1.81 16.64
CA ILE A 64 -4.57 -1.50 16.30
C ILE A 64 -3.78 -2.81 16.16
N LEU A 65 -3.80 -3.65 17.20
CA LEU A 65 -2.94 -4.83 17.27
C LEU A 65 -3.35 -5.90 16.26
N VAL A 66 -4.64 -6.16 16.09
CA VAL A 66 -5.11 -7.17 15.13
C VAL A 66 -4.86 -6.71 13.70
N SER A 67 -5.18 -5.45 13.36
CA SER A 67 -4.89 -4.90 12.02
C SER A 67 -3.39 -4.91 11.71
N LEU A 68 -2.55 -4.60 12.70
CA LEU A 68 -1.10 -4.64 12.54
C LEU A 68 -0.61 -6.07 12.29
N VAL A 69 -1.05 -7.04 13.11
CA VAL A 69 -0.68 -8.45 12.93
C VAL A 69 -1.14 -8.97 11.56
N VAL A 70 -2.38 -8.68 11.16
CA VAL A 70 -2.93 -9.13 9.87
C VAL A 70 -2.12 -8.53 8.71
N THR A 71 -1.82 -7.24 8.74
CA THR A 71 -1.06 -6.58 7.66
C THR A 71 0.39 -7.06 7.59
N VAL A 72 1.07 -7.26 8.73
CA VAL A 72 2.43 -7.82 8.77
C VAL A 72 2.45 -9.26 8.27
N CYS A 73 1.53 -10.11 8.73
CA CYS A 73 1.41 -11.49 8.26
C CYS A 73 1.09 -11.56 6.77
N ALA A 74 0.21 -10.69 6.26
CA ALA A 74 -0.12 -10.59 4.84
C ALA A 74 1.11 -10.15 4.03
N ALA A 75 1.88 -9.17 4.51
CA ALA A 75 3.11 -8.72 3.86
C ALA A 75 4.13 -9.86 3.75
N PHE A 76 4.33 -10.60 4.84
CA PHE A 76 5.25 -11.72 4.87
C PHE A 76 4.79 -12.87 3.95
N ALA A 77 3.51 -13.23 3.99
CA ALA A 77 2.94 -14.27 3.14
C ALA A 77 2.97 -13.89 1.66
N SER A 78 2.73 -12.61 1.33
CA SER A 78 2.87 -12.08 -0.03
C SER A 78 4.29 -12.30 -0.56
N ARG A 79 5.30 -11.97 0.26
CA ARG A 79 6.72 -12.13 -0.10
C ARG A 79 7.09 -13.59 -0.34
N TYR A 80 6.64 -14.48 0.54
CA TYR A 80 6.86 -15.92 0.38
C TYR A 80 6.29 -16.42 -0.97
N GLN A 81 5.02 -16.08 -1.25
CA GLN A 81 4.34 -16.49 -2.48
C GLN A 81 4.96 -15.86 -3.74
N SER A 82 5.43 -14.60 -3.65
CA SER A 82 6.15 -13.96 -4.75
C SER A 82 7.46 -14.68 -5.04
N GLY A 83 8.23 -15.03 -4.01
CA GLY A 83 9.45 -15.83 -4.17
C GLY A 83 9.19 -17.19 -4.82
N GLU A 84 8.13 -17.87 -4.41
CA GLU A 84 7.70 -19.15 -4.99
C GLU A 84 7.23 -18.99 -6.45
N ALA A 85 6.58 -17.88 -6.80
CA ALA A 85 6.23 -17.60 -8.19
C ALA A 85 7.48 -17.41 -9.07
N TRP A 86 8.48 -16.69 -8.57
CA TRP A 86 9.72 -16.43 -9.30
C TRP A 86 10.68 -17.64 -9.34
N SER A 87 10.60 -18.58 -8.40
CA SER A 87 11.45 -19.79 -8.40
C SER A 87 11.16 -20.74 -9.56
N HIS A 88 9.98 -20.65 -10.17
CA HIS A 88 9.62 -21.40 -11.36
C HIS A 88 10.34 -20.91 -12.62
N ILE A 89 10.97 -19.73 -12.57
CA ILE A 89 11.68 -19.11 -13.69
C ILE A 89 13.18 -19.08 -13.34
N PRO A 90 14.08 -19.51 -14.24
CA PRO A 90 15.51 -19.32 -14.04
C PRO A 90 15.86 -17.84 -13.86
N ARG A 91 16.71 -17.51 -12.87
CA ARG A 91 17.04 -16.12 -12.49
C ARG A 91 17.48 -15.22 -13.66
N LYS A 92 18.16 -15.79 -14.66
CA LYS A 92 18.63 -15.06 -15.86
C LYS A 92 17.52 -14.67 -16.85
N ARG A 93 16.30 -15.20 -16.67
CA ARG A 93 15.14 -14.95 -17.54
C ARG A 93 14.03 -14.15 -16.84
N HIS A 94 14.29 -13.62 -15.64
CA HIS A 94 13.28 -12.85 -14.90
C HIS A 94 13.01 -11.52 -15.60
N ASP A 95 11.79 -11.35 -16.08
CA ASP A 95 11.32 -10.03 -16.53
C ASP A 95 10.76 -9.21 -15.37
N HIS A 96 11.63 -8.53 -14.62
CA HIS A 96 11.20 -7.66 -13.52
C HIS A 96 10.61 -6.31 -13.99
N GLN A 97 10.80 -5.94 -15.25
CA GLN A 97 10.37 -4.64 -15.78
C GLN A 97 8.99 -4.72 -16.44
N ARG A 98 8.47 -5.93 -16.67
CA ARG A 98 7.13 -6.12 -17.19
C ARG A 98 6.08 -5.56 -16.22
N HIS A 99 5.30 -4.63 -16.74
CA HIS A 99 4.13 -4.11 -16.04
C HIS A 99 3.05 -5.18 -15.93
N VAL A 100 2.41 -5.25 -14.77
CA VAL A 100 1.19 -6.03 -14.61
C VAL A 100 0.10 -5.49 -15.55
N PRO A 101 -0.84 -6.33 -16.01
CA PRO A 101 -1.94 -5.90 -16.86
C PRO A 101 -2.69 -4.72 -16.23
N LEU A 102 -3.09 -3.74 -17.05
CA LEU A 102 -3.74 -2.50 -16.59
C LEU A 102 -4.97 -2.78 -15.71
N TRP A 103 -5.72 -3.84 -16.00
CA TRP A 103 -6.88 -4.23 -15.21
C TRP A 103 -6.54 -4.72 -13.78
N TRP A 104 -5.34 -5.28 -13.54
CA TRP A 104 -4.87 -5.58 -12.18
C TRP A 104 -4.60 -4.28 -11.43
N SER A 105 -3.91 -3.32 -12.06
CA SER A 105 -3.64 -2.02 -11.45
C SER A 105 -4.92 -1.24 -11.14
N VAL A 106 -5.92 -1.31 -12.03
CA VAL A 106 -7.24 -0.72 -11.78
C VAL A 106 -7.97 -1.45 -10.66
N ALA A 107 -7.94 -2.79 -10.65
CA ALA A 107 -8.55 -3.58 -9.57
C ALA A 107 -7.91 -3.26 -8.21
N GLN A 108 -6.57 -3.14 -8.15
CA GLN A 108 -5.82 -2.75 -6.97
C GLN A 108 -6.27 -1.37 -6.44
N ALA A 109 -6.31 -0.37 -7.32
CA ALA A 109 -6.76 0.97 -6.97
C ALA A 109 -8.24 0.98 -6.54
N ALA A 110 -9.09 0.22 -7.23
CA ALA A 110 -10.51 0.13 -6.91
C ALA A 110 -10.74 -0.55 -5.55
N ILE A 111 -10.06 -1.67 -5.26
CA ILE A 111 -10.19 -2.41 -4.00
C ILE A 111 -9.69 -1.57 -2.83
N SER A 112 -8.51 -0.95 -2.93
CA SER A 112 -7.98 -0.07 -1.88
C SER A 112 -8.92 1.11 -1.61
N THR A 113 -9.38 1.77 -2.66
CA THR A 113 -10.29 2.91 -2.54
C THR A 113 -11.62 2.46 -1.92
N LEU A 114 -12.22 1.38 -2.42
CA LEU A 114 -13.48 0.85 -1.89
C LEU A 114 -13.34 0.45 -0.42
N ALA A 115 -12.26 -0.23 -0.04
CA ALA A 115 -12.01 -0.63 1.34
C ALA A 115 -11.90 0.59 2.27
N LEU A 116 -11.22 1.65 1.84
CA LEU A 116 -11.17 2.91 2.58
C LEU A 116 -12.56 3.52 2.75
N TYR A 117 -13.36 3.58 1.68
CA TYR A 117 -14.73 4.08 1.74
C TYR A 117 -15.63 3.25 2.66
N VAL A 118 -15.53 1.93 2.60
CA VAL A 118 -16.28 1.04 3.51
C VAL A 118 -15.85 1.26 4.96
N GLY A 119 -14.54 1.31 5.23
CA GLY A 119 -14.02 1.61 6.56
C GLY A 119 -14.50 2.98 7.06
N LEU A 120 -14.58 3.97 6.17
CA LEU A 120 -15.07 5.30 6.48
C LEU A 120 -16.57 5.31 6.80
N ILE A 121 -17.38 4.65 5.98
CA ILE A 121 -18.83 4.56 6.21
C ILE A 121 -19.12 3.86 7.54
N LEU A 122 -18.40 2.77 7.83
CA LEU A 122 -18.54 2.05 9.10
C LEU A 122 -18.16 2.94 10.28
N LEU A 123 -17.05 3.67 10.17
CA LEU A 123 -16.59 4.60 11.20
C LEU A 123 -17.63 5.71 11.44
N LEU A 124 -18.08 6.37 10.37
CA LEU A 124 -19.08 7.44 10.44
C LEU A 124 -20.42 6.95 10.99
N GLY A 125 -20.92 5.80 10.50
CA GLY A 125 -22.17 5.21 10.98
C GLY A 125 -22.11 4.84 12.46
N TRP A 126 -20.95 4.41 12.95
CA TRP A 126 -20.73 4.13 14.36
C TRP A 126 -20.67 5.40 15.21
N ILE A 127 -19.99 6.45 14.72
CA ILE A 127 -19.90 7.75 15.40
C ILE A 127 -21.27 8.40 15.54
N ILE A 128 -22.08 8.42 14.47
CA ILE A 128 -23.43 9.00 14.51
C ILE A 128 -24.30 8.28 15.56
N ALA A 129 -24.02 7.00 15.82
CA ALA A 129 -24.78 6.21 16.78
C ALA A 129 -24.30 6.34 18.24
N ARG A 130 -23.17 7.01 18.53
CA ARG A 130 -22.56 7.05 19.89
C ARG A 130 -21.84 8.37 20.18
N ASP A 131 -22.03 8.93 21.39
CA ASP A 131 -21.23 10.06 21.88
C ASP A 131 -19.74 9.69 21.90
N PHE A 132 -18.96 10.37 21.06
CA PHE A 132 -17.59 9.97 20.72
C PHE A 132 -16.57 10.85 21.44
N PRO A 133 -15.54 10.28 22.10
CA PRO A 133 -14.49 11.08 22.73
C PRO A 133 -13.70 11.88 21.68
N PRO A 134 -13.49 13.20 21.88
CA PRO A 134 -12.93 14.09 20.86
C PRO A 134 -11.50 13.72 20.43
N GLY A 135 -10.68 13.21 21.35
CA GLY A 135 -9.29 12.80 21.03
C GLY A 135 -9.21 11.64 20.01
N VAL A 136 -10.20 10.75 19.99
CA VAL A 136 -10.21 9.62 19.04
C VAL A 136 -10.64 10.08 17.64
N ALA A 137 -11.50 11.09 17.56
CA ALA A 137 -11.90 11.72 16.30
C ALA A 137 -10.70 12.42 15.66
N ALA A 138 -9.98 13.21 16.47
CA ALA A 138 -8.72 13.85 16.10
C ALA A 138 -7.67 12.82 15.63
N PHE A 139 -7.48 11.72 16.36
CA PHE A 139 -6.58 10.63 15.97
C PHE A 139 -6.94 9.99 14.61
N SER A 140 -8.23 9.72 14.37
CA SER A 140 -8.71 9.11 13.12
C SER A 140 -8.52 10.04 11.92
N VAL A 141 -8.77 11.34 12.11
CA VAL A 141 -8.45 12.37 11.11
C VAL A 141 -6.95 12.40 10.81
N GLY A 142 -6.11 12.33 11.85
CA GLY A 142 -4.65 12.24 11.73
C GLY A 142 -4.19 11.06 10.88
N MET A 143 -4.77 9.88 11.08
CA MET A 143 -4.49 8.70 10.25
C MET A 143 -4.88 8.93 8.78
N GLY A 144 -6.07 9.51 8.53
CA GLY A 144 -6.52 9.85 7.18
C GLY A 144 -5.58 10.82 6.47
N ILE A 145 -5.15 11.89 7.16
CA ILE A 145 -4.17 12.85 6.65
C ILE A 145 -2.86 12.13 6.29
N GLY A 146 -2.38 11.25 7.15
CA GLY A 146 -1.15 10.50 6.89
C GLY A 146 -1.23 9.58 5.67
N ILE A 147 -2.39 8.96 5.39
CA ILE A 147 -2.58 8.20 4.14
C ILE A 147 -2.46 9.08 2.91
N VAL A 148 -3.09 10.27 2.92
CA VAL A 148 -2.99 11.22 1.81
C VAL A 148 -1.54 11.66 1.59
N LEU A 149 -0.81 11.91 2.68
CA LEU A 149 0.63 12.22 2.61
C LEU A 149 1.42 11.06 1.98
N ILE A 150 1.21 9.82 2.42
CA ILE A 150 1.87 8.64 1.85
C ILE A 150 1.56 8.52 0.36
N MET A 151 0.29 8.61 -0.04
CA MET A 151 -0.12 8.49 -1.44
C MET A 151 0.41 9.65 -2.31
N SER A 152 0.68 10.83 -1.71
CA SER A 152 1.23 11.99 -2.43
C SER A 152 2.74 11.87 -2.73
N THR A 153 3.47 10.98 -2.05
CA THR A 153 4.92 10.85 -2.21
C THR A 153 5.33 10.49 -3.64
N THR A 154 4.68 9.49 -4.24
CA THR A 154 4.94 9.01 -5.60
C THR A 154 4.72 10.10 -6.66
N PRO A 155 3.55 10.78 -6.72
CA PRO A 155 3.35 11.86 -7.69
C PRO A 155 4.29 13.04 -7.47
N LEU A 156 4.63 13.39 -6.22
CA LEU A 156 5.59 14.46 -5.92
C LEU A 156 7.01 14.09 -6.38
N TRP A 157 7.45 12.85 -6.14
CA TRP A 157 8.73 12.35 -6.64
C TRP A 157 8.82 12.44 -8.16
N ASN A 158 7.73 12.08 -8.84
CA ASN A 158 7.66 12.09 -10.31
C ASN A 158 7.70 13.50 -10.91
N LEU A 159 7.14 14.50 -10.21
CA LEU A 159 7.26 15.92 -10.61
C LEU A 159 8.72 16.40 -10.54
N GLY A 160 9.47 15.94 -9.53
CA GLY A 160 10.88 16.28 -9.32
C GLY A 160 11.88 15.46 -10.14
N ALA A 161 11.51 14.27 -10.62
CA ALA A 161 12.42 13.35 -11.29
C ALA A 161 12.92 13.89 -12.66
N PRO A 162 14.16 13.60 -13.09
CA PRO A 162 14.69 13.97 -14.40
C PRO A 162 13.92 13.31 -15.57
N ARG A 163 13.83 14.00 -16.73
CA ARG A 163 13.01 13.58 -17.90
C ARG A 163 13.28 12.18 -18.44
N HIS A 164 14.48 11.63 -18.29
CA HIS A 164 14.81 10.27 -18.74
C HIS A 164 14.26 9.17 -17.82
N LEU A 165 13.87 9.52 -16.59
CA LEU A 165 13.13 8.65 -15.66
C LEU A 165 11.60 8.93 -15.71
N ARG A 166 11.16 9.95 -16.47
CA ARG A 166 9.74 10.31 -16.64
C ARG A 166 9.01 9.49 -17.71
N SER A 167 9.68 8.55 -18.37
CA SER A 167 9.24 8.01 -19.67
C SER A 167 8.03 7.06 -19.65
N GLU A 168 7.38 6.83 -18.51
CA GLU A 168 6.15 6.00 -18.45
C GLU A 168 4.91 6.77 -17.97
N ALA A 169 4.98 8.11 -17.92
CA ALA A 169 3.97 9.05 -17.42
C ALA A 169 2.53 8.93 -17.96
N ARG A 170 2.27 8.05 -18.93
CA ARG A 170 0.98 7.94 -19.62
C ARG A 170 0.11 6.76 -19.14
N ALA A 171 0.65 5.82 -18.36
CA ALA A 171 -0.14 4.76 -17.70
C ALA A 171 -0.80 5.24 -16.38
N TRP A 172 -0.81 6.55 -16.13
CA TRP A 172 -0.80 7.15 -14.79
C TRP A 172 -2.16 7.64 -14.27
N SER A 173 -3.26 7.47 -15.01
CA SER A 173 -4.58 7.93 -14.52
C SER A 173 -5.07 7.28 -13.21
N PRO A 174 -4.85 5.98 -12.93
CA PRO A 174 -5.50 5.34 -11.78
C PRO A 174 -4.97 5.85 -10.43
N GLN A 175 -3.67 6.17 -10.35
CA GLN A 175 -3.04 6.60 -9.10
C GLN A 175 -3.45 8.01 -8.71
N TYR A 176 -3.50 8.95 -9.66
CA TYR A 176 -4.00 10.31 -9.39
C TYR A 176 -5.50 10.30 -9.05
N ILE A 177 -6.29 9.48 -9.74
CA ILE A 177 -7.72 9.32 -9.43
C ILE A 177 -7.90 8.74 -8.03
N SER A 178 -7.15 7.70 -7.66
CA SER A 178 -7.21 7.11 -6.32
C SER A 178 -6.77 8.11 -5.25
N LEU A 179 -5.68 8.86 -5.45
CA LEU A 179 -5.26 9.93 -4.54
C LEU A 179 -6.34 11.00 -4.37
N ALA A 180 -6.94 11.46 -5.48
CA ALA A 180 -7.99 12.47 -5.45
C ALA A 180 -9.24 11.98 -4.70
N LEU A 181 -9.66 10.74 -4.96
CA LEU A 181 -10.80 10.10 -4.27
C LEU A 181 -10.51 9.91 -2.78
N THR A 182 -9.32 9.43 -2.43
CA THR A 182 -8.91 9.27 -1.02
C THR A 182 -8.82 10.61 -0.31
N ALA A 183 -8.24 11.64 -0.94
CA ALA A 183 -8.18 12.98 -0.38
C ALA A 183 -9.60 13.56 -0.17
N ALA A 184 -10.49 13.41 -1.15
CA ALA A 184 -11.89 13.83 -1.01
C ALA A 184 -12.61 13.09 0.13
N ALA A 185 -12.39 11.78 0.25
CA ALA A 185 -12.96 10.96 1.33
C ALA A 185 -12.45 11.40 2.71
N VAL A 186 -11.14 11.68 2.84
CA VAL A 186 -10.53 12.16 4.09
C VAL A 186 -11.01 13.56 4.46
N VAL A 187 -11.15 14.46 3.48
CA VAL A 187 -11.72 15.80 3.74
C VAL A 187 -13.17 15.68 4.19
N PHE A 188 -13.98 14.90 3.48
CA PHE A 188 -15.38 14.66 3.83
C PHE A 188 -15.54 14.07 5.23
N SER A 189 -14.72 13.06 5.57
CA SER A 189 -14.73 12.48 6.91
C SER A 189 -14.27 13.45 7.98
N SER A 190 -13.23 14.23 7.72
CA SER A 190 -12.71 15.21 8.69
C SER A 190 -13.73 16.29 9.00
N VAL A 191 -14.45 16.80 7.98
CA VAL A 191 -15.51 17.80 8.15
C VAL A 191 -16.69 17.23 8.93
N THR A 192 -17.11 16.00 8.61
CA THR A 192 -18.22 15.33 9.32
C THR A 192 -17.86 15.01 10.77
N LEU A 193 -16.63 14.54 11.03
CA LEU A 193 -16.09 14.32 12.38
C LEU A 193 -16.00 15.64 13.17
N ALA A 194 -15.52 16.71 12.55
CA ALA A 194 -15.38 18.02 13.19
C ALA A 194 -16.73 18.58 13.67
N GLY A 195 -17.80 18.36 12.89
CA GLY A 195 -19.15 18.75 13.28
C GLY A 195 -19.79 17.84 14.33
N ALA A 196 -19.40 16.56 14.40
CA ALA A 196 -20.01 15.58 15.31
C ALA A 196 -19.32 15.49 16.68
N ALA A 197 -18.02 15.81 16.76
CA ALA A 197 -17.19 15.61 17.95
C ALA A 197 -16.56 16.90 18.49
N ASP A 198 -17.24 18.04 18.33
CA ASP A 198 -16.83 19.37 18.78
C ASP A 198 -15.36 19.69 18.52
N ALA A 199 -15.05 20.08 17.29
CA ALA A 199 -13.68 20.35 16.80
C ALA A 199 -12.85 21.30 17.69
N GLU A 200 -13.49 22.18 18.47
CA GLU A 200 -12.81 23.09 19.40
C GLU A 200 -12.06 22.35 20.52
N SER A 201 -12.49 21.12 20.85
CA SER A 201 -11.87 20.29 21.88
C SER A 201 -10.70 19.44 21.36
N TRP A 202 -10.40 19.50 20.05
CA TRP A 202 -9.39 18.64 19.44
C TRP A 202 -7.99 19.13 19.74
N GLN A 203 -7.19 18.24 20.33
CA GLN A 203 -5.78 18.53 20.56
C GLN A 203 -4.96 18.18 19.32
N LEU A 204 -4.09 19.10 18.93
CA LEU A 204 -3.15 18.93 17.81
C LEU A 204 -2.25 17.69 18.00
N ILE A 205 -1.99 17.31 19.26
CA ILE A 205 -1.18 16.14 19.60
C ILE A 205 -1.87 14.82 19.20
N ASP A 206 -3.19 14.73 19.29
CA ASP A 206 -3.94 13.51 18.94
C ASP A 206 -3.93 13.29 17.42
N ILE A 207 -4.11 14.37 16.66
CA ILE A 207 -3.98 14.37 15.20
C ILE A 207 -2.57 13.95 14.80
N ALA A 208 -1.55 14.60 15.39
CA ALA A 208 -0.15 14.29 15.11
C ALA A 208 0.19 12.82 15.44
N THR A 209 -0.36 12.29 16.52
CA THR A 209 -0.17 10.89 16.93
C THR A 209 -0.78 9.94 15.90
N GLY A 210 -2.01 10.21 15.43
CA GLY A 210 -2.64 9.43 14.36
C GLY A 210 -1.83 9.42 13.06
N THR A 211 -1.33 10.58 12.65
CA THR A 211 -0.45 10.70 11.48
C THR A 211 0.88 9.95 11.69
N ALA A 212 1.49 10.06 12.87
CA ALA A 212 2.73 9.37 13.19
C ALA A 212 2.59 7.85 13.16
N VAL A 213 1.47 7.31 13.66
CA VAL A 213 1.20 5.86 13.66
C VAL A 213 1.13 5.32 12.23
N ILE A 214 0.38 5.96 11.33
CA ILE A 214 0.26 5.46 9.96
C ILE A 214 1.59 5.59 9.18
N LEU A 215 2.37 6.65 9.45
CA LEU A 215 3.72 6.78 8.89
C LEU A 215 4.66 5.69 9.44
N ALA A 216 4.55 5.34 10.72
CA ALA A 216 5.31 4.24 11.31
C ALA A 216 4.94 2.89 10.68
N VAL A 217 3.65 2.63 10.44
CA VAL A 217 3.17 1.44 9.71
C VAL A 217 3.74 1.41 8.29
N GLN A 218 3.73 2.54 7.58
CA GLN A 218 4.33 2.65 6.25
C GLN A 218 5.85 2.38 6.28
N CYS A 219 6.56 2.96 7.23
CA CYS A 219 8.00 2.74 7.40
C CYS A 219 8.31 1.27 7.71
N LEU A 220 7.51 0.63 8.56
CA LEU A 220 7.65 -0.79 8.87
C LEU A 220 7.43 -1.65 7.62
N TRP A 221 6.39 -1.35 6.85
CA TRP A 221 6.10 -2.03 5.59
C TRP A 221 7.25 -1.88 4.59
N LEU A 222 7.79 -0.67 4.42
CA LEU A 222 8.96 -0.42 3.58
C LEU A 222 10.21 -1.15 4.08
N LEU A 223 10.43 -1.19 5.39
CA LEU A 223 11.56 -1.88 6.00
C LEU A 223 11.49 -3.38 5.73
N ILE A 224 10.30 -3.99 5.86
CA ILE A 224 10.06 -5.39 5.51
C ILE A 224 10.39 -5.62 4.02
N HIS A 225 9.99 -4.70 3.13
CA HIS A 225 10.30 -4.80 1.70
C HIS A 225 11.82 -4.72 1.42
N VAL A 226 12.54 -3.81 2.05
CA VAL A 226 13.97 -3.60 1.81
C VAL A 226 14.84 -4.72 2.41
N VAL A 227 14.52 -5.18 3.63
CA VAL A 227 15.30 -6.24 4.29
C VAL A 227 15.19 -7.55 3.51
N THR A 228 14.00 -7.85 3.00
CA THR A 228 13.75 -9.09 2.25
C THR A 228 14.29 -9.05 0.81
N SER A 229 14.40 -7.88 0.18
CA SER A 229 15.06 -7.74 -1.13
C SER A 229 16.59 -7.94 -1.06
N ARG A 230 17.19 -7.72 0.12
CA ARG A 230 18.63 -7.95 0.34
C ARG A 230 18.98 -9.42 0.58
N SER A 231 18.06 -10.23 1.09
CA SER A 231 18.33 -11.66 1.34
C SER A 231 18.30 -12.51 0.06
N SER A 232 17.58 -12.08 -0.99
CA SER A 232 17.60 -12.73 -2.31
C SER A 232 18.87 -12.46 -3.12
N SER A 233 19.76 -11.57 -2.63
CA SER A 233 21.03 -11.19 -3.27
C SER A 233 22.28 -11.73 -2.56
N GLY A 234 22.17 -12.81 -1.78
CA GLY A 234 23.32 -13.48 -1.14
C GLY A 234 23.91 -14.66 -1.95
N PRO A 235 25.10 -15.14 -1.55
CA PRO A 235 26.44 -14.69 -1.95
C PRO A 235 26.87 -15.23 -3.33
N ARG A 236 27.75 -14.49 -4.01
CA ARG A 236 28.54 -15.03 -5.13
C ARG A 236 29.56 -16.01 -4.56
N THR A 237 29.23 -17.30 -4.53
CA THR A 237 30.22 -18.38 -4.41
C THR A 237 30.35 -19.06 -5.75
#